data_AF-A0A9X0QJH4-F1
#
_entry.id   AF-A0A9X0QJH4-F1
#
_cell.length_a   1.000
_cell.length_b   1.000
_cell.length_c   1.000
_cell.angle_alpha   90.00
_cell.angle_beta   90.00
_cell.angle_gamma   90.00
#
_symmetry.space_group_name_H-M   'P 1'
#
loop_
_entity.id
_entity.type
_entity.pdbx_description
1 polymer ?
#
loop_
_entity_poly.entity_id
_entity_poly.type
_entity_poly.pdbx_seq_one_letter_code
_entity_poly.pdbx_strand_id
1 'polypeptide(L)'
;MHKEHAFSDLFLKFLLARSMRTQADLIDQLFNSSEKRLARILLLMAELGMLGEPEPLIPPITQETLAEMIGTTRSRVSFFMNRFRKLGLIEYNGRIRLHKTLLNVVLHDELPEQDNAEKPRIGDTPRTQGRAGALK
;
A
#
# COMPACT_ATOMS: atom_id res chain seq x y z
N MET A 1 8.47 -24.10 34.05
CA MET A 1 9.25 -23.39 33.00
C MET A 1 8.66 -23.60 31.59
N HIS A 2 7.34 -23.47 31.39
CA HIS A 2 6.72 -23.62 30.05
C HIS A 2 5.62 -22.58 29.74
N LYS A 3 5.38 -21.62 30.64
CA LYS A 3 4.36 -20.58 30.43
C LYS A 3 4.86 -19.37 29.63
N GLU A 4 6.16 -19.32 29.31
CA GLU A 4 6.78 -18.16 28.65
C GLU A 4 7.00 -18.35 27.13
N HIS A 5 6.84 -19.57 26.59
CA HIS A 5 7.07 -19.83 25.16
C HIS A 5 5.98 -19.27 24.25
N ALA A 6 4.70 -19.42 24.62
CA ALA A 6 3.60 -18.92 23.79
C ALA A 6 3.60 -17.39 23.67
N PHE A 7 3.95 -16.68 24.74
CA PHE A 7 4.12 -15.23 24.73
C PHE A 7 5.36 -14.82 23.92
N SER A 8 6.49 -15.52 24.12
CA SER A 8 7.72 -15.26 23.36
C SER A 8 7.53 -15.51 21.86
N ASP A 9 6.83 -16.57 21.47
CA ASP A 9 6.55 -16.88 20.07
C ASP A 9 5.61 -15.84 19.43
N LEU A 10 4.59 -15.39 20.16
CA LEU A 10 3.69 -14.33 19.69
C LEU A 10 4.45 -13.01 19.55
N PHE A 11 5.31 -12.70 20.53
CA PHE A 11 6.14 -11.51 20.55
C PHE A 11 7.16 -11.51 19.40
N LEU A 12 7.83 -12.64 19.15
CA LEU A 12 8.78 -12.81 18.05
C LEU A 12 8.08 -12.70 16.68
N LYS A 13 6.92 -13.34 16.50
CA LYS A 13 6.11 -13.21 15.28
C LYS A 13 5.69 -11.76 15.03
N PHE A 14 5.25 -11.06 16.08
CA PHE A 14 4.91 -9.64 16.00
C PHE A 14 6.13 -8.79 15.61
N LEU A 15 7.28 -9.02 16.25
CA LEU A 15 8.51 -8.28 15.98
C LEU A 15 8.98 -8.46 14.52
N LEU A 16 8.94 -9.69 14.02
CA LEU A 16 9.28 -10.01 12.62
C LEU A 16 8.31 -9.37 11.63
N ALA A 17 7.00 -9.48 11.87
CA ALA A 17 5.99 -8.88 11.00
C ALA A 17 6.05 -7.35 11.00
N ARG A 18 6.48 -6.73 12.10
CA ARG A 18 6.69 -5.29 12.20
C ARG A 18 7.99 -4.86 11.53
N SER A 19 9.09 -5.58 11.73
CA SER A 19 10.39 -5.26 11.12
C SER A 19 10.36 -5.36 9.60
N MET A 20 9.72 -6.39 9.05
CA MET A 20 9.57 -6.55 7.60
C MET A 20 8.76 -5.41 6.97
N ARG A 21 7.72 -4.92 7.66
CA ARG A 21 6.94 -3.75 7.21
C ARG A 21 7.80 -2.49 7.22
N THR A 22 8.47 -2.19 8.33
CA THR A 22 9.36 -1.02 8.42
C THR A 22 10.50 -1.06 7.40
N GLN A 23 11.10 -2.23 7.16
CA GLN A 23 12.16 -2.37 6.17
C GLN A 23 11.62 -2.15 4.75
N ALA A 24 10.43 -2.67 4.44
CA ALA A 24 9.81 -2.43 3.15
C ALA A 24 9.45 -0.95 2.97
N ASP A 25 8.95 -0.28 4.00
CA ASP A 25 8.61 1.15 3.97
C ASP A 25 9.88 2.02 3.78
N LEU A 26 11.00 1.66 4.42
CA LEU A 26 12.28 2.35 4.23
C LEU A 26 12.87 2.14 2.83
N ILE A 27 12.74 0.93 2.28
CA ILE A 27 13.09 0.65 0.88
C ILE A 27 12.16 1.45 -0.04
N ASP A 28 10.86 1.47 0.22
CA ASP A 28 9.88 2.24 -0.55
C ASP A 28 10.17 3.76 -0.47
N GLN A 29 10.66 4.26 0.67
CA GLN A 29 11.06 5.66 0.87
C GLN A 29 12.39 6.00 0.16
N LEU A 30 13.39 5.12 0.23
CA LEU A 30 14.73 5.38 -0.31
C LEU A 30 14.79 5.29 -1.84
N PHE A 31 13.90 4.50 -2.45
CA PHE A 31 13.95 4.21 -3.89
C PHE A 31 12.96 5.00 -4.74
N ASN A 32 12.26 6.02 -4.21
CA ASN A 32 11.09 6.65 -4.84
C ASN A 32 10.02 5.57 -5.11
N SER A 33 9.06 5.41 -4.19
CA SER A 33 8.21 4.21 -4.03
C SER A 33 7.91 3.45 -5.32
N SER A 34 7.99 2.11 -5.25
CA SER A 34 7.66 1.24 -6.38
C SER A 34 6.26 1.55 -6.96
N GLU A 35 5.34 2.06 -6.13
CA GLU A 35 4.03 2.60 -6.51
C GLU A 35 4.12 3.83 -7.45
N LYS A 36 4.97 4.81 -7.12
CA LYS A 36 5.23 5.98 -7.98
C LYS A 36 5.93 5.58 -9.29
N ARG A 37 6.90 4.66 -9.24
CA ARG A 37 7.55 4.16 -10.47
C ARG A 37 6.54 3.43 -11.36
N LEU A 38 5.67 2.62 -10.78
CA LEU A 38 4.56 2.01 -11.50
C LEU A 38 3.68 3.08 -12.15
N ALA A 39 3.21 4.09 -11.41
CA ALA A 39 2.37 5.15 -11.97
C ALA A 39 3.04 5.89 -13.14
N ARG A 40 4.33 6.24 -13.03
CA ARG A 40 5.11 6.86 -14.10
C ARG A 40 5.22 5.95 -15.34
N ILE A 41 5.51 4.66 -15.15
CA ILE A 41 5.61 3.70 -16.25
C ILE A 41 4.26 3.54 -16.96
N LEU A 42 3.16 3.44 -16.21
CA LEU A 42 1.81 3.35 -16.78
C LEU A 42 1.45 4.60 -17.59
N LEU A 43 1.82 5.80 -17.11
CA LEU A 43 1.63 7.07 -17.83
C LEU A 43 2.44 7.11 -19.13
N LEU A 44 3.73 6.76 -19.09
CA LEU A 44 4.57 6.70 -20.28
C LEU A 44 4.07 5.68 -21.31
N MET A 45 3.60 4.52 -20.86
CA MET A 45 3.03 3.52 -21.76
C MET A 45 1.71 3.98 -22.38
N ALA A 46 0.91 4.74 -21.65
CA ALA A 46 -0.30 5.35 -22.18
C ALA A 46 0.02 6.41 -23.25
N GLU A 47 1.02 7.27 -23.02
CA GLU A 47 1.51 8.25 -24.00
C GLU A 47 2.08 7.57 -25.26
N LEU A 48 2.83 6.48 -25.10
CA LEU A 48 3.37 5.72 -26.23
C LEU A 48 2.27 4.95 -26.99
N GLY A 49 1.22 4.53 -26.31
CA GLY A 49 0.04 3.88 -26.88
C GLY A 49 -0.88 4.84 -27.66
N MET A 50 -0.67 6.16 -27.59
CA MET A 50 -1.45 7.18 -28.30
C MET A 50 -1.19 7.26 -29.82
N LEU A 51 -0.48 6.31 -30.42
CA LEU A 51 -0.33 6.28 -31.88
C LEU A 51 -1.62 5.75 -32.56
N GLY A 52 -2.72 6.50 -32.45
CA GLY A 52 -3.94 6.31 -33.25
C GLY A 52 -5.26 6.08 -32.50
N GLU A 53 -5.25 5.88 -31.17
CA GLU A 53 -6.47 5.64 -30.38
C GLU A 53 -6.86 6.85 -29.51
N PRO A 54 -8.17 7.17 -29.39
CA PRO A 54 -8.65 8.34 -28.64
C PRO A 54 -8.53 8.20 -27.11
N GLU A 55 -8.22 7.00 -26.60
CA GLU A 55 -8.08 6.73 -25.17
C GLU A 55 -6.66 6.27 -24.78
N PRO A 56 -6.15 6.70 -23.61
CA PRO A 56 -4.86 6.27 -23.06
C PRO A 56 -4.97 4.81 -22.58
N LEU A 57 -4.84 3.88 -23.53
CA LEU A 57 -4.87 2.44 -23.29
C LEU A 57 -3.44 1.92 -23.19
N ILE A 58 -3.17 1.17 -22.13
CA ILE A 58 -1.88 0.52 -21.96
C ILE A 58 -1.81 -0.70 -22.88
N PRO A 59 -0.71 -0.89 -23.63
CA PRO A 59 -0.46 -2.12 -24.38
C PRO A 59 -0.58 -3.37 -23.50
N PRO A 60 -0.89 -4.55 -24.07
CA PRO A 60 -0.93 -5.78 -23.29
C PRO A 60 0.40 -6.04 -22.58
N ILE A 61 0.40 -6.03 -21.25
CA ILE A 61 1.57 -6.27 -20.40
C ILE A 61 1.17 -7.05 -19.16
N THR A 62 2.00 -7.99 -18.73
CA THR A 62 1.78 -8.80 -17.53
C THR A 62 2.26 -8.07 -16.28
N GLN A 63 1.74 -8.45 -15.11
CA GLN A 63 2.22 -7.88 -13.85
C GLN A 63 3.64 -8.32 -13.51
N GLU A 64 4.04 -9.49 -13.98
CA GLU A 64 5.40 -10.03 -13.89
C GLU A 64 6.39 -9.13 -14.62
N THR A 65 6.11 -8.79 -15.89
CA THR A 65 6.96 -7.88 -16.66
C THR A 65 6.99 -6.48 -16.03
N LEU A 66 5.85 -5.97 -15.55
CA LEU A 66 5.84 -4.71 -14.79
C LEU A 66 6.74 -4.78 -13.55
N ALA A 67 6.68 -5.88 -12.80
CA ALA A 67 7.47 -6.06 -11.59
C ALA A 67 8.98 -6.03 -11.89
N GLU A 68 9.40 -6.70 -12.96
CA GLU A 68 10.78 -6.66 -13.46
C GLU A 68 11.19 -5.23 -13.85
N MET A 69 10.37 -4.53 -14.63
CA MET A 69 10.64 -3.15 -15.06
C MET A 69 10.72 -2.16 -13.89
N ILE A 70 9.89 -2.36 -12.87
CA ILE A 70 9.84 -1.49 -11.69
C ILE A 70 10.95 -1.83 -10.70
N GLY A 71 11.50 -3.05 -10.73
CA GLY A 71 12.40 -3.57 -9.71
C GLY A 71 11.68 -3.88 -8.40
N THR A 72 10.53 -4.56 -8.47
CA THR A 72 9.73 -4.96 -7.31
C THR A 72 9.15 -6.37 -7.49
N THR A 73 8.31 -6.84 -6.56
CA THR A 73 7.65 -8.14 -6.69
C THR A 73 6.32 -8.02 -7.43
N ARG A 74 5.91 -9.09 -8.12
CA ARG A 74 4.58 -9.21 -8.74
C ARG A 74 3.46 -8.92 -7.74
N SER A 75 3.58 -9.40 -6.51
CA SER A 75 2.57 -9.17 -5.45
C SER A 75 2.43 -7.69 -5.09
N ARG A 76 3.54 -6.93 -5.07
CA ARG A 76 3.53 -5.48 -4.84
C ARG A 76 2.88 -4.75 -6.01
N VAL A 77 3.20 -5.11 -7.26
CA VAL A 77 2.51 -4.56 -8.44
C VAL A 77 1.00 -4.81 -8.35
N SER A 78 0.59 -6.05 -8.06
CA SER A 78 -0.82 -6.42 -7.93
C SER A 78 -1.53 -5.60 -6.84
N PHE A 79 -0.87 -5.39 -5.71
CA PHE A 79 -1.37 -4.56 -4.61
C PHE A 79 -1.60 -3.10 -5.06
N PHE A 80 -0.61 -2.47 -5.69
CA PHE A 80 -0.72 -1.09 -6.17
C PHE A 80 -1.79 -0.94 -7.26
N MET A 81 -1.84 -1.85 -8.23
CA MET A 81 -2.86 -1.83 -9.28
C MET A 81 -4.28 -1.93 -8.68
N ASN A 82 -4.48 -2.78 -7.67
CA ASN A 82 -5.75 -2.87 -6.95
C ASN A 82 -6.10 -1.57 -6.21
N ARG A 83 -5.10 -0.90 -5.62
CA ARG A 83 -5.28 0.40 -4.96
C ARG A 83 -5.64 1.48 -5.98
N PHE A 84 -4.94 1.57 -7.10
CA PHE A 84 -5.25 2.51 -8.18
C PHE A 84 -6.67 2.31 -8.70
N ARG A 85 -7.13 1.07 -8.84
CA ARG A 85 -8.52 0.76 -9.20
C ARG A 85 -9.51 1.27 -8.16
N LYS A 86 -9.26 1.02 -6.86
CA LYS A 86 -10.11 1.51 -5.77
C LYS A 86 -10.18 3.03 -5.71
N LEU A 87 -9.11 3.72 -6.09
CA LEU A 87 -9.01 5.17 -6.15
C LEU A 87 -9.57 5.77 -7.45
N GLY A 88 -10.07 4.94 -8.38
CA GLY A 88 -10.58 5.41 -9.68
C GLY A 88 -9.50 5.98 -10.59
N LEU A 89 -8.23 5.60 -10.39
CA LEU A 89 -7.10 6.05 -11.19
C LEU A 89 -6.90 5.18 -12.45
N ILE A 90 -7.35 3.93 -12.39
CA ILE A 90 -7.33 2.98 -13.51
C ILE A 90 -8.60 2.12 -13.57
N GLU A 91 -8.92 1.62 -14.76
CA GLU A 91 -10.00 0.66 -15.00
C GLU A 91 -9.52 -0.54 -15.82
N TYR A 92 -10.16 -1.71 -15.60
CA TYR A 92 -9.91 -2.93 -16.36
C TYR A 92 -11.10 -3.24 -17.28
N ASN A 93 -11.00 -2.85 -18.55
CA ASN A 93 -12.00 -3.14 -19.58
C ASN A 93 -11.34 -3.93 -20.71
N GLY A 94 -10.78 -5.10 -20.38
CA GLY A 94 -9.96 -5.92 -21.28
C GLY A 94 -8.50 -5.44 -21.40
N ARG A 95 -8.29 -4.12 -21.46
CA ARG A 95 -7.00 -3.45 -21.27
C ARG A 95 -7.06 -2.49 -20.08
N ILE A 96 -5.90 -2.02 -19.62
CA ILE A 96 -5.83 -1.02 -18.56
C ILE A 96 -6.11 0.35 -19.19
N ARG A 97 -7.18 1.00 -18.76
CA ARG A 97 -7.50 2.39 -19.08
C ARG A 97 -7.02 3.28 -17.94
N LEU A 98 -6.37 4.39 -18.29
CA LEU A 98 -5.76 5.31 -17.34
C LEU A 98 -6.57 6.61 -17.24
N HIS A 99 -6.90 7.02 -16.02
CA HIS A 99 -7.62 8.28 -15.79
C HIS A 99 -6.63 9.43 -15.59
N LYS A 100 -6.98 10.63 -16.08
CA LYS A 100 -6.13 11.83 -15.97
C LYS A 100 -5.75 12.18 -14.53
N THR A 101 -6.52 11.72 -13.54
CA THR A 101 -6.25 11.89 -12.11
C THR A 101 -4.97 11.18 -11.64
N LEU A 102 -4.49 10.15 -12.34
CA LEU A 102 -3.22 9.50 -12.02
C LEU A 102 -2.00 10.42 -12.26
N LEU A 103 -2.10 11.40 -13.17
CA LEU A 103 -1.07 12.42 -13.37
C LEU A 103 -0.85 13.24 -12.10
N ASN A 104 -1.92 13.59 -11.38
CA ASN A 104 -1.83 14.40 -10.17
C ASN A 104 -1.02 13.71 -9.07
N VAL A 105 -1.14 12.38 -8.97
CA VAL A 105 -0.37 11.55 -8.03
C VAL A 105 1.15 11.65 -8.28
N VAL A 106 1.55 11.66 -9.56
CA VAL A 106 2.96 11.73 -9.95
C VAL A 106 3.53 13.14 -9.83
N LEU A 107 2.70 14.16 -10.08
CA LEU A 107 3.10 15.57 -10.04
C LEU A 107 3.19 16.15 -8.63
N HIS A 108 2.28 15.77 -7.73
CA HIS A 108 2.20 16.35 -6.38
C HIS A 108 2.81 15.47 -5.31
N ASP A 109 3.28 14.28 -5.66
CA ASP A 109 3.90 13.32 -4.75
C ASP A 109 2.96 12.83 -3.60
N GLU A 110 1.66 13.16 -3.69
CA GLU A 110 0.60 12.87 -2.74
C GLU A 110 -0.42 11.89 -3.37
N LEU A 111 -0.44 10.66 -2.86
CA LEU A 111 -1.57 9.77 -3.05
C LEU A 111 -2.64 10.15 -2.03
N PRO A 112 -3.94 10.13 -2.37
CA PRO A 112 -4.96 10.16 -1.35
C PRO A 112 -4.74 8.95 -0.41
N GLU A 113 -4.38 9.26 0.83
CA GLU A 113 -4.31 8.29 1.93
C GLU A 113 -5.69 7.67 2.05
N GLN A 114 -5.84 6.38 1.70
CA GLN A 114 -7.01 5.65 2.16
C GLN A 114 -6.79 5.40 3.65
N ASP A 115 -7.50 6.15 4.46
CA ASP A 115 -7.54 6.13 5.92
C ASP A 115 -8.12 4.80 6.46
N ASN A 116 -7.50 3.68 6.08
CA ASN A 116 -7.91 2.31 6.43
C ASN A 116 -6.89 1.61 7.34
N ALA A 117 -5.91 2.34 7.85
CA ALA A 117 -5.18 1.94 9.04
C ALA A 117 -5.90 2.57 10.23
N GLU A 118 -6.96 1.91 10.72
CA GLU A 118 -7.43 2.15 12.07
C GLU A 118 -6.24 1.90 13.00
N LYS A 119 -5.53 2.97 13.36
CA LYS A 119 -4.45 2.94 14.35
C LYS A 119 -5.05 2.27 15.58
N PRO A 120 -4.45 1.20 16.12
CA PRO A 120 -4.93 0.61 17.35
C PRO A 120 -4.95 1.73 18.40
N ARG A 121 -6.14 2.11 18.87
CA ARG A 121 -6.28 3.02 20.00
C ARG A 121 -5.81 2.26 21.23
N ILE A 122 -4.50 2.33 21.50
CA ILE A 122 -3.95 1.89 22.78
C ILE A 122 -4.39 2.95 23.79
N GLY A 123 -5.52 2.70 24.44
CA GLY A 123 -6.10 3.71 25.32
C GLY A 123 -7.39 3.29 26.01
N ASP A 124 -7.57 2.01 26.36
CA ASP A 124 -8.59 1.61 27.33
C ASP A 124 -7.92 0.76 28.41
N THR A 125 -7.26 1.43 29.36
CA THR A 125 -7.00 0.82 30.67
C THR A 125 -8.33 0.71 31.41
N PRO A 126 -8.70 -0.46 31.98
CA PRO A 126 -9.89 -0.57 32.79
C PRO A 126 -9.70 0.32 34.04
N ARG A 127 -10.49 1.39 34.09
CA ARG A 127 -10.63 2.28 35.24
C ARG A 127 -11.23 1.47 36.38
N THR A 128 -10.40 1.03 37.32
CA THR A 128 -10.86 0.39 38.57
C THR A 128 -11.65 1.40 39.38
N GLN A 129 -12.96 1.19 39.41
CA GLN A 129 -13.94 2.03 40.07
C GLN A 129 -14.00 1.65 41.56
N GLY A 130 -13.60 2.59 42.41
CA GLY A 130 -14.20 2.90 43.73
C GLY A 130 -14.20 1.82 44.83
N ARG A 131 -13.53 2.16 45.93
CA ARG A 131 -14.12 2.07 47.29
C ARG A 131 -13.33 2.93 48.28
N ALA A 132 -13.82 4.14 48.50
CA ALA A 132 -13.54 4.95 49.67
C ALA A 132 -14.88 5.48 50.20
N GLY A 133 -15.07 5.37 51.52
CA GLY A 133 -16.31 5.70 52.25
C GLY A 133 -16.60 4.60 53.27
N ALA A 134 -15.90 4.56 54.41
CA ALA A 134 -16.16 5.31 55.65
C ALA A 134 -17.40 4.80 56.40
N LEU A 135 -17.24 4.45 57.68
CA LEU A 135 -18.06 4.93 58.81
C LEU A 135 -17.73 4.18 60.12
N LYS A 136 -17.41 4.99 61.14
CA LYS A 136 -17.44 4.78 62.61
C LYS A 136 -16.41 3.86 63.25
#